data_AF-A0A8J4I3Y9-F1
#
_entry.id   AF-A0A8J4I3Y9-F1
#
_cell.length_a   1.000
_cell.length_b   1.000
_cell.length_c   1.000
_cell.angle_alpha   90.00
_cell.angle_beta   90.00
_cell.angle_gamma   90.00
#
_symmetry.space_group_name_H-M   'P 1'
#
loop_
_entity.id
_entity.type
_entity.pdbx_description
1 polymer ?
#
loop_
_entity_poly.entity_id
_entity_poly.type
_entity_poly.pdbx_seq_one_letter_code
_entity_poly.pdbx_strand_id
1 'polypeptide(L)'
;CHPQLEGLCSFLQLSTCPEHLLVCFCSWLLALTPDLSYTSAAILAEQLFLRRVLSLTQPPSRHLMAALASFCSKYSQPFCRVLVAAVLQEPGEGAEQTKLVCELVEECLEPDCVRLVLSQVLEVPLSEKLLPVAQAVLGRQEVLPPELFDLLVLTLCRQAPAFATSLNYAKLVTAVLTMYQSQVS
;
A
#
# COMPACT_ATOMS: atom_id res chain seq x y z
N CYS A 1 0.51 -18.56 19.42
CA CYS A 1 0.75 -19.52 18.30
C CYS A 1 1.53 -18.92 17.12
N HIS A 2 2.25 -17.80 17.28
CA HIS A 2 2.93 -17.09 16.17
C HIS A 2 4.21 -17.75 15.59
N PRO A 3 5.12 -18.34 16.39
CA PRO A 3 6.35 -18.92 15.84
C PRO A 3 6.09 -20.18 15.00
N GLN A 4 4.95 -20.86 15.20
CA GLN A 4 4.59 -22.03 14.41
C GLN A 4 4.22 -21.68 12.97
N LEU A 5 3.53 -20.54 12.75
CA LEU A 5 3.15 -20.12 11.40
C LEU A 5 4.36 -19.58 10.63
N GLU A 6 5.21 -18.78 11.27
CA GLU A 6 6.47 -18.32 10.68
C GLU A 6 7.40 -19.50 10.35
N GLY A 7 7.50 -20.47 11.26
CA GLY A 7 8.24 -21.71 11.04
C GLY A 7 7.69 -22.53 9.87
N LEU A 8 6.37 -22.63 9.73
CA LEU A 8 5.74 -23.30 8.60
C LEU A 8 5.99 -22.55 7.28
N CYS A 9 5.89 -21.23 7.27
CA CYS A 9 6.16 -20.41 6.07
C CYS A 9 7.61 -20.58 5.60
N SER A 10 8.54 -20.64 6.55
CA SER A 10 9.96 -20.89 6.29
C SER A 10 10.20 -22.31 5.77
N PHE A 11 9.58 -23.32 6.38
CA PHE A 11 9.66 -24.72 5.95
C PHE A 11 9.14 -24.90 4.50
N LEU A 12 8.04 -24.23 4.17
CA LEU A 12 7.45 -24.24 2.82
C LEU A 12 8.16 -23.29 1.83
N GLN A 13 9.17 -22.54 2.28
CA GLN A 13 9.93 -21.59 1.47
C GLN A 13 9.03 -20.58 0.72
N LEU A 14 7.99 -20.08 1.39
CA LEU A 14 6.99 -19.19 0.77
C LEU A 14 7.61 -17.90 0.20
N SER A 15 8.71 -17.42 0.79
CA SER A 15 9.43 -16.23 0.32
C SER A 15 10.20 -16.45 -1.00
N THR A 16 10.40 -17.68 -1.43
CA THR A 16 11.13 -18.04 -2.67
C THR A 16 10.33 -18.93 -3.62
N CYS A 17 9.11 -19.32 -3.27
CA CYS A 17 8.27 -20.14 -4.14
C CYS A 17 7.95 -19.43 -5.49
N PRO A 18 7.79 -20.17 -6.60
CA PRO A 18 7.41 -19.61 -7.89
C PRO A 18 6.09 -18.81 -7.84
N GLU A 19 6.05 -17.67 -8.53
CA GLU A 19 4.90 -16.75 -8.46
C GLU A 19 3.59 -17.36 -8.99
N HIS A 20 3.64 -18.28 -9.95
CA HIS A 20 2.45 -18.98 -10.44
C HIS A 20 1.79 -19.85 -9.34
N LEU A 21 2.56 -20.31 -8.35
CA LEU A 21 2.02 -21.04 -7.20
C LEU A 21 1.41 -20.08 -6.17
N LEU A 22 1.84 -18.82 -6.10
CA LEU A 22 1.29 -17.82 -5.19
C LEU A 22 -0.19 -17.59 -5.48
N VAL A 23 -0.59 -17.55 -6.75
CA VAL A 23 -2.00 -17.34 -7.14
C VAL A 23 -2.87 -18.49 -6.63
N CYS A 24 -2.44 -19.74 -6.83
CA CYS A 24 -3.13 -20.91 -6.31
C CYS A 24 -3.19 -20.89 -4.78
N PHE A 25 -2.08 -20.54 -4.13
CA PHE A 25 -2.00 -20.46 -2.68
C PHE A 25 -2.94 -19.41 -2.10
N CYS A 26 -2.98 -18.20 -2.67
CA CYS A 26 -3.90 -17.15 -2.28
C CYS A 26 -5.36 -17.60 -2.46
N SER A 27 -5.67 -18.28 -3.56
CA SER A 27 -7.01 -18.82 -3.80
C SER A 27 -7.42 -19.81 -2.70
N TRP A 28 -6.50 -20.66 -2.23
CA TRP A 28 -6.76 -21.55 -1.10
C TRP A 28 -6.95 -20.79 0.21
N LEU A 29 -6.13 -19.78 0.50
CA LEU A 29 -6.27 -18.94 1.70
C LEU A 29 -7.60 -18.19 1.75
N LEU A 30 -8.09 -17.74 0.59
CA LEU A 30 -9.38 -17.07 0.47
C LEU A 30 -10.55 -18.02 0.76
N ALA A 31 -10.40 -19.30 0.41
CA ALA A 31 -11.41 -20.35 0.61
C ALA A 31 -11.43 -20.94 2.04
N LEU A 32 -10.47 -20.58 2.90
CA LEU A 32 -10.44 -21.04 4.29
C LEU A 32 -11.67 -20.56 5.07
N THR A 33 -12.21 -21.46 5.88
CA THR A 33 -13.26 -21.17 6.86
C THR A 33 -12.91 -21.87 8.19
N PRO A 34 -12.82 -21.12 9.30
CA PRO A 34 -12.94 -19.67 9.43
C PRO A 34 -11.82 -18.90 8.72
N ASP A 35 -12.05 -17.61 8.50
CA ASP A 35 -11.06 -16.71 7.93
C ASP A 35 -9.79 -16.62 8.78
N LEU A 36 -8.68 -16.25 8.15
CA LEU A 36 -7.44 -16.00 8.87
C LEU A 36 -7.60 -14.86 9.87
N SER A 37 -7.02 -15.02 11.05
CA SER A 37 -6.87 -13.91 11.98
C SER A 37 -6.03 -12.78 11.36
N TYR A 38 -6.20 -11.54 11.84
CA TYR A 38 -5.40 -10.40 11.41
C TYR A 38 -3.89 -10.70 11.47
N THR A 39 -3.41 -11.25 12.58
CA THR A 39 -1.98 -11.54 12.77
C THR A 39 -1.49 -12.64 11.82
N SER A 40 -2.29 -13.67 11.57
CA SER A 40 -1.95 -14.73 10.62
C SER A 40 -1.88 -14.19 9.18
N ALA A 41 -2.84 -13.35 8.80
CA ALA A 41 -2.84 -12.70 7.49
C ALA A 41 -1.66 -11.74 7.33
N ALA A 42 -1.26 -11.00 8.37
CA ALA A 42 -0.08 -10.14 8.33
C ALA A 42 1.21 -10.95 8.11
N ILE A 43 1.41 -12.04 8.87
CA ILE A 43 2.56 -12.93 8.69
C ILE A 43 2.59 -13.49 7.26
N LEU A 44 1.44 -13.93 6.73
CA LEU A 44 1.38 -14.46 5.37
C LEU A 44 1.64 -13.37 4.32
N ALA A 45 1.12 -12.16 4.50
CA ALA A 45 1.41 -11.04 3.60
C ALA A 45 2.92 -10.76 3.54
N GLU A 46 3.59 -10.78 4.69
CA GLU A 46 5.03 -10.58 4.79
C GLU A 46 5.79 -11.69 4.06
N GLN A 47 5.50 -12.95 4.38
CA GLN A 47 6.21 -14.12 3.86
C GLN A 47 5.97 -14.35 2.36
N LEU A 48 4.78 -14.03 1.86
CA LEU A 48 4.42 -14.22 0.46
C LEU A 48 4.91 -13.09 -0.43
N PHE A 49 4.92 -11.85 0.06
CA PHE A 49 5.03 -10.70 -0.85
C PHE A 49 6.15 -9.73 -0.51
N LEU A 50 6.48 -9.51 0.76
CA LEU A 50 7.35 -8.40 1.16
C LEU A 50 8.69 -8.43 0.42
N ARG A 51 9.41 -9.56 0.51
CA ARG A 51 10.70 -9.71 -0.17
C ARG A 51 10.61 -9.49 -1.68
N ARG A 52 9.56 -10.01 -2.32
CA ARG A 52 9.36 -9.91 -3.78
C ARG A 52 9.15 -8.47 -4.19
N VAL A 53 8.24 -7.79 -3.50
CA VAL A 53 7.92 -6.38 -3.74
C VAL A 53 9.15 -5.50 -3.51
N LEU A 54 9.84 -5.66 -2.38
CA LEU A 54 11.04 -4.85 -2.10
C LEU A 54 12.15 -5.11 -3.12
N SER A 55 12.25 -6.31 -3.69
CA SER A 55 13.25 -6.65 -4.72
C SER A 55 12.89 -6.26 -6.16
N LEU A 56 11.74 -5.61 -6.39
CA LEU A 56 11.32 -5.22 -7.74
C LEU A 56 12.32 -4.25 -8.37
N THR A 57 12.77 -4.60 -9.58
CA THR A 57 13.58 -3.75 -10.46
C THR A 57 12.87 -3.45 -11.78
N GLN A 58 11.71 -4.06 -11.99
CA GLN A 58 10.82 -3.95 -13.14
C GLN A 58 9.37 -4.04 -12.66
N PRO A 59 8.38 -3.70 -13.51
CA PRO A 59 6.98 -3.89 -13.18
C PRO A 59 6.69 -5.33 -12.72
N PRO A 60 5.78 -5.52 -11.73
CA PRO A 60 5.47 -6.84 -11.20
C PRO A 60 4.97 -7.76 -12.32
N SER A 61 5.32 -9.05 -12.24
CA SER A 61 4.77 -10.02 -13.18
C SER A 61 3.25 -10.12 -13.02
N ARG A 62 2.57 -10.58 -14.08
CA ARG A 62 1.12 -10.84 -14.04
C ARG A 62 0.71 -11.77 -12.88
N HIS A 63 1.56 -12.74 -12.52
CA HIS A 63 1.24 -13.70 -11.47
C HIS A 63 1.40 -13.07 -10.09
N LEU A 64 2.44 -12.25 -9.91
CA LEU A 64 2.62 -11.48 -8.68
C LEU A 64 1.46 -10.50 -8.49
N MET A 65 1.10 -9.74 -9.52
CA MET A 65 -0.01 -8.79 -9.44
C MET A 65 -1.34 -9.49 -9.15
N ALA A 66 -1.63 -10.61 -9.84
CA ALA A 66 -2.84 -11.40 -9.56
C ALA A 66 -2.89 -11.95 -8.13
N ALA A 67 -1.75 -12.39 -7.59
CA ALA A 67 -1.67 -12.88 -6.21
C ALA A 67 -1.87 -11.74 -5.18
N LEU A 68 -1.27 -10.57 -5.42
CA LEU A 68 -1.44 -9.39 -4.58
C LEU A 68 -2.91 -8.95 -4.56
N ALA A 69 -3.52 -8.78 -5.74
CA ALA A 69 -4.93 -8.39 -5.88
C ALA A 69 -5.88 -9.42 -5.23
N SER A 70 -5.62 -10.72 -5.45
CA SER A 70 -6.38 -11.80 -4.82
C SER A 70 -6.30 -11.72 -3.30
N PHE A 71 -5.09 -11.61 -2.73
CA PHE A 71 -4.92 -11.59 -1.28
C PHE A 71 -5.53 -10.33 -0.63
N CYS A 72 -5.28 -9.14 -1.21
CA CYS A 72 -5.78 -7.89 -0.65
C CYS A 72 -7.29 -7.72 -0.79
N SER A 73 -7.97 -8.49 -1.65
CA SER A 73 -9.44 -8.46 -1.76
C SER A 73 -10.18 -8.93 -0.50
N LYS A 74 -9.53 -9.72 0.37
CA LYS A 74 -10.12 -10.21 1.63
C LYS A 74 -9.33 -9.81 2.86
N TYR A 75 -8.01 -9.68 2.72
CA TYR A 75 -7.09 -9.36 3.81
C TYR A 75 -6.45 -7.98 3.60
N SER A 76 -7.26 -7.01 3.15
CA SER A 76 -6.86 -5.66 2.73
C SER A 76 -6.07 -4.91 3.82
N GLN A 77 -6.58 -4.89 5.05
CA GLN A 77 -5.96 -4.18 6.17
C GLN A 77 -4.60 -4.75 6.62
N PRO A 78 -4.45 -6.05 6.94
CA PRO A 78 -3.13 -6.62 7.28
C PRO A 78 -2.16 -6.53 6.11
N PHE A 79 -2.63 -6.67 4.87
CA PHE A 79 -1.83 -6.46 3.68
C PHE A 79 -1.25 -5.04 3.63
N CYS A 80 -2.08 -4.01 3.78
CA CYS A 80 -1.63 -2.61 3.74
C CYS A 80 -0.62 -2.30 4.84
N ARG A 81 -0.88 -2.75 6.07
CA ARG A 81 -0.01 -2.51 7.23
C ARG A 81 1.36 -3.18 7.12
N VAL A 82 1.48 -4.24 6.34
CA VAL A 82 2.76 -4.95 6.12
C VAL A 82 3.46 -4.42 4.89
N LEU A 83 2.82 -4.51 3.73
CA LEU A 83 3.46 -4.21 2.45
C LEU A 83 3.58 -2.72 2.18
N VAL A 84 2.47 -1.98 2.30
CA VAL A 84 2.47 -0.54 1.97
C VAL A 84 3.35 0.21 2.97
N ALA A 85 3.21 -0.07 4.27
CA ALA A 85 4.09 0.49 5.30
C ALA A 85 5.58 0.31 4.96
N ALA A 86 5.99 -0.91 4.60
CA ALA A 86 7.37 -1.21 4.29
C ALA A 86 7.86 -0.45 3.03
N VAL A 87 7.06 -0.42 1.96
CA VAL A 87 7.40 0.32 0.73
C VAL A 87 7.58 1.81 1.00
N LEU A 88 6.74 2.40 1.87
CA LEU A 88 6.84 3.82 2.22
C LEU A 88 8.09 4.13 3.06
N GLN A 89 8.56 3.17 3.87
CA GLN A 89 9.73 3.34 4.74
C GLN A 89 11.07 3.03 4.07
N GLU A 90 11.08 2.31 2.95
CA GLU A 90 12.32 1.89 2.29
C GLU A 90 13.21 3.09 1.86
N PRO A 91 14.49 3.13 2.27
CA PRO A 91 15.43 4.16 1.84
C PRO A 91 15.96 3.84 0.43
N GLY A 92 15.48 4.54 -0.60
CA GLY A 92 15.98 4.38 -1.97
C GLY A 92 15.03 4.84 -3.08
N GLU A 93 15.48 4.72 -4.33
CA GLU A 93 14.75 4.96 -5.58
C GLU A 93 13.79 3.81 -5.92
N GLY A 94 12.90 3.48 -4.98
CA GLY A 94 11.90 2.41 -5.12
C GLY A 94 10.76 2.73 -6.08
N ALA A 95 11.07 3.15 -7.31
CA ALA A 95 10.08 3.62 -8.28
C ALA A 95 9.07 2.53 -8.70
N GLU A 96 9.50 1.27 -8.80
CA GLU A 96 8.61 0.16 -9.16
C GLU A 96 7.71 -0.24 -7.98
N GLN A 97 8.21 -0.13 -6.76
CA GLN A 97 7.47 -0.36 -5.53
C GLN A 97 6.38 0.70 -5.34
N THR A 98 6.71 1.98 -5.53
CA THR A 98 5.71 3.06 -5.41
C THR A 98 4.67 2.99 -6.53
N LYS A 99 5.06 2.66 -7.77
CA LYS A 99 4.12 2.39 -8.87
C LYS A 99 3.17 1.23 -8.54
N LEU A 100 3.69 0.13 -8.01
CA LEU A 100 2.85 -0.99 -7.56
C LEU A 100 1.84 -0.54 -6.51
N VAL A 101 2.27 0.26 -5.52
CA VAL A 101 1.35 0.79 -4.50
C VAL A 101 0.28 1.68 -5.14
N CYS A 102 0.63 2.53 -6.11
CA CYS A 102 -0.36 3.30 -6.87
C CYS A 102 -1.37 2.39 -7.58
N GLU A 103 -0.91 1.37 -8.31
CA GLU A 103 -1.77 0.42 -9.03
C GLU A 103 -2.71 -0.34 -8.07
N LEU A 104 -2.21 -0.75 -6.91
CA LEU A 104 -3.03 -1.39 -5.87
C LEU A 104 -4.09 -0.44 -5.31
N VAL A 105 -3.73 0.81 -5.04
CA VAL A 105 -4.67 1.84 -4.56
C VAL A 105 -5.75 2.12 -5.60
N GLU A 106 -5.38 2.22 -6.87
CA GLU A 106 -6.28 2.54 -7.96
C GLU A 106 -7.26 1.40 -8.23
N GLU A 107 -6.78 0.16 -8.30
CA GLU A 107 -7.56 -0.95 -8.87
C GLU A 107 -7.98 -2.03 -7.86
N CYS A 108 -7.31 -2.14 -6.71
CA CYS A 108 -7.43 -3.34 -5.85
C CYS A 108 -7.93 -3.07 -4.43
N LEU A 109 -7.60 -1.91 -3.85
CA LEU A 109 -7.90 -1.63 -2.45
C LEU A 109 -9.33 -1.10 -2.24
N GLU A 110 -9.95 -1.60 -1.17
CA GLU A 110 -11.22 -1.11 -0.65
C GLU A 110 -11.08 0.31 -0.08
N PRO A 111 -12.17 1.11 -0.04
CA PRO A 111 -12.16 2.50 0.45
C PRO A 111 -11.46 2.71 1.80
N ASP A 112 -11.72 1.83 2.77
CA ASP A 112 -11.12 1.93 4.11
C ASP A 112 -9.60 1.75 4.07
N CYS A 113 -9.12 0.87 3.19
CA CYS A 113 -7.70 0.64 2.99
C CYS A 113 -7.04 1.77 2.21
N VAL A 114 -7.72 2.39 1.25
CA VAL A 114 -7.22 3.59 0.56
C VAL A 114 -6.95 4.73 1.58
N ARG A 115 -7.89 4.96 2.50
CA ARG A 115 -7.72 5.93 3.60
C ARG A 115 -6.57 5.56 4.54
N LEU A 116 -6.42 4.28 4.83
CA LEU A 116 -5.28 3.76 5.60
C LEU A 116 -3.94 3.98 4.89
N VAL A 117 -3.88 3.85 3.56
CA VAL A 117 -2.66 4.18 2.79
C VAL A 117 -2.33 5.67 2.94
N LEU A 118 -3.32 6.56 2.85
CA LEU A 118 -3.09 8.00 3.08
C LEU A 118 -2.50 8.27 4.48
N SER A 119 -3.08 7.65 5.52
CA SER A 119 -2.55 7.78 6.90
C SER A 119 -1.07 7.39 6.95
N GLN A 120 -0.71 6.24 6.38
CA GLN A 120 0.68 5.75 6.38
C GLN A 120 1.63 6.66 5.58
N VAL A 121 1.16 7.25 4.47
CA VAL A 121 1.95 8.23 3.69
C VAL A 121 2.22 9.50 4.51
N LEU A 122 1.23 9.96 5.29
CA LEU A 122 1.35 11.16 6.11
C LEU A 122 2.15 10.93 7.42
N GLU A 123 2.30 9.67 7.85
CA GLU A 123 3.13 9.27 9.00
C GLU A 123 4.64 9.38 8.72
N VAL A 124 5.06 9.44 7.44
CA VAL A 124 6.46 9.59 7.03
C VAL A 124 6.74 10.95 6.37
N PRO A 125 7.99 11.46 6.39
CA PRO A 125 8.34 12.65 5.61
C PRO A 125 8.03 12.44 4.13
N LEU A 126 7.32 13.39 3.49
CA LEU A 126 7.02 13.24 2.08
C LEU A 126 8.32 13.39 1.29
N SER A 127 8.43 12.62 0.23
CA SER A 127 9.50 12.72 -0.75
C SER A 127 8.88 12.67 -2.14
N GLU A 128 9.62 13.09 -3.16
CA GLU A 128 9.14 13.08 -4.56
C GLU A 128 8.54 11.73 -4.97
N LYS A 129 9.12 10.64 -4.48
CA LYS A 129 8.65 9.28 -4.76
C LYS A 129 7.29 8.93 -4.13
N LEU A 130 6.88 9.60 -3.06
CA LEU A 130 5.62 9.34 -2.34
C LEU A 130 4.47 10.21 -2.84
N LEU A 131 4.77 11.33 -3.52
CA LEU A 131 3.74 12.20 -4.07
C LEU A 131 2.78 11.49 -5.04
N PRO A 132 3.25 10.59 -5.94
CA PRO A 132 2.35 9.80 -6.77
C PRO A 132 1.40 8.90 -5.98
N VAL A 133 1.83 8.35 -4.84
CA VAL A 133 0.98 7.51 -3.98
C VAL A 133 -0.13 8.36 -3.36
N ALA A 134 0.21 9.54 -2.83
CA ALA A 134 -0.79 10.47 -2.32
C ALA A 134 -1.78 10.89 -3.43
N GLN A 135 -1.30 11.13 -4.65
CA GLN A 135 -2.17 11.46 -5.79
C GLN A 135 -3.11 10.31 -6.15
N ALA A 136 -2.62 9.06 -6.20
CA ALA A 136 -3.44 7.89 -6.47
C ALA A 136 -4.56 7.74 -5.43
N VAL A 137 -4.23 7.95 -4.14
CA VAL A 137 -5.24 7.92 -3.06
C VAL A 137 -6.28 9.03 -3.25
N LEU A 138 -5.87 10.28 -3.52
CA LEU A 138 -6.83 11.36 -3.72
C LEU A 138 -7.66 11.17 -4.99
N GLY A 139 -7.09 10.56 -6.03
CA GLY A 139 -7.77 10.22 -7.28
C GLY A 139 -8.95 9.27 -7.11
N ARG A 140 -8.93 8.44 -6.06
CA ARG A 140 -10.05 7.59 -5.65
C ARG A 140 -11.23 8.36 -5.05
N GLN A 141 -11.06 9.65 -4.71
CA GLN A 141 -12.11 10.55 -4.21
C GLN A 141 -12.90 10.00 -3.02
N GLU A 142 -12.24 9.23 -2.15
CA GLU A 142 -12.86 8.69 -0.96
C GLU A 142 -13.15 9.79 0.07
N VAL A 143 -14.25 9.67 0.83
CA VAL A 143 -14.57 10.64 1.87
C VAL A 143 -13.56 10.53 3.02
N LEU A 144 -12.75 11.58 3.19
CA LEU A 144 -11.75 11.66 4.25
C LEU A 144 -12.40 12.08 5.58
N PRO A 145 -12.07 11.41 6.70
CA PRO A 145 -12.39 11.91 8.03
C PRO A 145 -11.73 13.29 8.25
N PRO A 146 -12.37 14.20 9.00
CA PRO A 146 -11.84 15.55 9.25
C PRO A 146 -10.40 15.54 9.78
N GLU A 147 -10.09 14.63 10.70
CA GLU A 147 -8.76 14.54 11.31
C GLU A 147 -7.68 14.13 10.29
N LEU A 148 -8.04 13.26 9.35
CA LEU A 148 -7.14 12.83 8.27
C LEU A 148 -6.96 13.94 7.23
N PHE A 149 -8.02 14.69 6.94
CA PHE A 149 -7.97 15.84 6.05
C PHE A 149 -7.11 16.98 6.63
N ASP A 150 -7.31 17.32 7.91
CA ASP A 150 -6.50 18.31 8.61
C ASP A 150 -5.01 17.92 8.62
N LEU A 151 -4.72 16.65 8.88
CA LEU A 151 -3.36 16.13 8.82
C LEU A 151 -2.75 16.25 7.41
N LEU A 152 -3.53 15.98 6.37
CA LEU A 152 -3.11 16.15 4.97
C LEU A 152 -2.74 17.61 4.71
N VAL A 153 -3.63 18.55 5.02
CA VAL A 153 -3.42 19.99 4.80
C VAL A 153 -2.19 20.47 5.58
N LEU A 154 -2.10 20.15 6.87
CA LEU A 154 -0.94 20.51 7.71
C LEU A 154 0.37 19.96 7.14
N THR A 155 0.37 18.71 6.68
CA THR A 155 1.55 18.06 6.12
C THR A 155 2.00 18.74 4.82
N LEU A 156 1.05 19.08 3.94
CA LEU A 156 1.33 19.82 2.71
C LEU A 156 1.90 21.21 3.04
N CYS A 157 1.21 22.00 3.86
CA CYS A 157 1.68 23.34 4.26
C CYS A 157 3.10 23.32 4.84
N ARG A 158 3.40 22.35 5.71
CA ARG A 158 4.74 22.21 6.32
C ARG A 158 5.83 21.89 5.29
N GLN A 159 5.51 21.12 4.25
CA GLN A 159 6.48 20.65 3.26
C GLN A 159 6.55 21.50 2.00
N ALA A 160 5.64 22.47 1.82
CA ALA A 160 5.64 23.37 0.68
C ALA A 160 7.02 24.01 0.35
N PRO A 161 7.83 24.47 1.33
CA PRO A 161 9.16 25.01 1.03
C PRO A 161 10.11 23.99 0.40
N ALA A 162 10.03 22.72 0.82
CA ALA A 162 10.89 21.64 0.30
C ALA A 162 10.52 21.22 -1.13
N PHE A 163 9.27 21.47 -1.54
CA PHE A 163 8.72 21.09 -2.84
C PHE A 163 8.41 22.27 -3.76
N ALA A 164 9.04 23.43 -3.55
CA ALA A 164 8.73 24.67 -4.27
C ALA A 164 8.83 24.54 -5.81
N THR A 165 9.70 23.67 -6.32
CA THR A 165 9.88 23.41 -7.77
C THR A 165 9.24 22.11 -8.24
N SER A 166 8.53 21.39 -7.37
CA SER A 166 7.98 20.07 -7.66
C SER A 166 6.65 20.17 -8.39
N LEU A 167 6.62 19.68 -9.63
CA LEU A 167 5.38 19.59 -10.40
C LEU A 167 4.41 18.58 -9.78
N ASN A 168 4.91 17.49 -9.20
CA ASN A 168 4.08 16.48 -8.54
C ASN A 168 3.40 17.08 -7.31
N TYR A 169 4.12 17.89 -6.53
CA TYR A 169 3.56 18.56 -5.37
C TYR A 169 2.50 19.59 -5.78
N ALA A 170 2.77 20.40 -6.82
CA ALA A 170 1.80 21.36 -7.35
C ALA A 170 0.49 20.67 -7.81
N LYS A 171 0.60 19.54 -8.51
CA LYS A 171 -0.55 18.71 -8.90
C LYS A 171 -1.30 18.17 -7.69
N LEU A 172 -0.59 17.69 -6.67
CA LEU A 172 -1.20 17.16 -5.45
C LEU A 172 -1.99 18.24 -4.70
N VAL A 173 -1.41 19.42 -4.49
CA VAL A 173 -2.10 20.55 -3.86
C VAL A 173 -3.32 20.97 -4.66
N THR A 174 -3.20 21.04 -6.00
CA THR A 174 -4.33 21.35 -6.88
C THR A 174 -5.45 20.32 -6.76
N ALA A 175 -5.12 19.02 -6.67
CA ALA A 175 -6.11 17.97 -6.47
C ALA A 175 -6.85 18.15 -5.14
N VAL A 176 -6.16 18.45 -4.04
CA VAL A 176 -6.79 18.75 -2.75
C VAL A 176 -7.75 19.94 -2.86
N LEU A 177 -7.29 21.05 -3.45
CA LEU A 177 -8.06 22.28 -3.60
C LEU A 177 -9.23 22.18 -4.58
N THR A 178 -9.29 21.16 -5.43
CA THR A 178 -10.38 20.97 -6.39
C THR A 178 -11.35 19.88 -5.95
N MET A 179 -10.85 18.78 -5.39
CA MET A 179 -11.65 17.63 -4.99
C MET A 179 -12.29 17.80 -3.61
N TYR A 180 -11.65 18.55 -2.70
CA TYR A 180 -12.11 18.71 -1.32
C TYR A 180 -12.52 20.15 -0.99
N GLN A 181 -12.96 20.91 -2.00
CA GLN A 181 -13.39 22.32 -1.84
C GLN A 181 -14.43 22.53 -0.74
N SER A 182 -15.33 21.57 -0.55
CA SER A 182 -16.36 21.62 0.49
C SER A 182 -15.82 21.40 1.91
N GLN A 183 -14.60 20.86 2.04
CA GLN A 183 -13.94 20.60 3.31
C GLN A 183 -12.81 21.60 3.61
N VAL A 184 -12.30 22.31 2.59
CA VAL A 184 -11.40 23.46 2.77
C VAL A 184 -12.23 24.65 3.26
N SER A 185 -12.13 24.97 4.56
CA SER A 185 -12.76 26.14 5.19
C SER A 185 -11.81 27.32 5.32
#